data_AF-A0A482XS36-F1
#
_entry.id   AF-A0A482XS36-F1
#
_cell.length_a   1.000
_cell.length_b   1.000
_cell.length_c   1.000
_cell.angle_alpha   90.00
_cell.angle_beta   90.00
_cell.angle_gamma   90.00
#
_symmetry.space_group_name_H-M   'P 1'
#
loop_
_entity.id
_entity.type
_entity.pdbx_description
1 polymer ?
#
loop_
_entity_poly.entity_id
_entity_poly.type
_entity_poly.pdbx_seq_one_letter_code
_entity_poly.pdbx_strand_id
1 'polypeptide(L)'
;MNLKSTVLCSIILLFIVQRITAMKFLSKKFFTDDEEFDGEIEYRLAKNPAYLFGQQISFNERATSFKIGTDWTERIGNRKDKAECTRLMADQYKDEFRTVIGEHISATDKIVEVKNEEFYNYFVFTNREVWECTNKNTASHPSRFYRIVNVLQGNYEVHKIYYSDGIQVNRFYLPVMDSKDYPILHNPVTSLIREIKYLDIHNLNKQLKYEGTFEYYYPNGDFTNEEFSMFKAVHVNERDNIHLPGGESCNYQVDIPSWLKKENSLSSDIGLTGDALRIGETWSDEIGSSEDEATCVKASSYDDRLYTSIHLPDCQLYLDEKTLVKNKNNDFKEYHIPILAEYFTVTKHELWNCEIKPNNKNFLRIVTELIGRKPIKKVEYYDGTSVWKYSMNDKHDQSVKIKIIHYCSSDHDKRYLKYSGVLHLISNKEGGQGPNDPDSNAEFKVKYNKYKNSIHDPEQ
;
A
#
# COMPACT_ATOMS: atom_id res chain seq x y z
N MET A 1 48.88 -37.92 -15.15
CA MET A 1 47.43 -37.94 -14.83
C MET A 1 46.90 -36.67 -14.14
N ASN A 2 47.66 -35.57 -13.96
CA ASN A 2 47.21 -34.40 -13.18
C ASN A 2 46.70 -33.17 -13.95
N LEU A 3 46.78 -33.12 -15.29
CA LEU A 3 46.35 -31.92 -16.04
C LEU A 3 44.82 -31.82 -16.22
N LYS A 4 44.09 -32.95 -16.25
CA LYS A 4 42.64 -32.95 -16.50
C LYS A 4 41.81 -32.47 -15.30
N SER A 5 42.32 -32.65 -14.08
CA SER A 5 41.61 -32.26 -12.85
C SER A 5 41.61 -30.74 -12.65
N THR A 6 42.71 -30.06 -12.99
CA THR A 6 42.83 -28.62 -12.81
C THR A 6 41.95 -27.84 -13.77
N VAL A 7 41.83 -28.30 -15.02
CA VAL A 7 40.97 -27.66 -16.04
C VAL A 7 39.49 -27.77 -15.66
N LEU A 8 39.07 -28.94 -15.16
CA LEU A 8 37.67 -29.13 -14.75
C LEU A 8 37.30 -28.24 -13.55
N CYS A 9 38.21 -28.07 -12.59
CA CYS A 9 38.00 -27.22 -11.42
C CYS A 9 37.88 -25.74 -11.81
N SER A 10 38.74 -25.26 -12.72
CA SER A 10 38.68 -23.88 -13.22
C SER A 10 37.40 -23.58 -14.01
N ILE A 11 36.90 -24.54 -14.79
CA ILE A 11 35.64 -24.39 -15.53
C ILE A 11 34.46 -24.29 -14.56
N ILE A 12 34.40 -25.15 -13.54
CA ILE A 12 33.34 -25.11 -12.52
C ILE A 12 33.38 -23.78 -11.75
N LEU A 13 34.57 -23.30 -11.36
CA LEU A 13 34.72 -22.02 -10.67
C LEU A 13 34.26 -20.85 -11.56
N LEU A 14 34.56 -20.88 -12.86
CA LEU A 14 34.13 -19.86 -13.82
C LEU A 14 32.60 -19.84 -13.98
N PHE A 15 31.96 -21.00 -14.05
CA PHE A 15 30.49 -21.11 -14.11
C PHE A 15 29.82 -20.62 -12.82
N ILE A 16 30.41 -20.90 -11.66
CA ILE A 16 29.92 -20.42 -10.36
C ILE A 16 30.06 -18.89 -10.29
N VAL A 17 31.21 -18.34 -10.65
CA VAL A 17 31.45 -16.89 -10.65
C VAL A 17 30.55 -16.18 -11.65
N GLN A 18 30.38 -16.71 -12.87
CA GLN A 18 29.42 -16.16 -13.84
C GLN A 18 27.98 -16.20 -13.33
N ARG A 19 27.54 -17.28 -12.67
CA ARG A 19 26.20 -17.34 -12.07
C ARG A 19 26.03 -16.38 -10.90
N ILE A 20 27.02 -16.26 -10.02
CA ILE A 20 26.98 -15.29 -8.90
C ILE A 20 26.96 -13.85 -9.44
N THR A 21 27.72 -13.57 -10.50
CA THR A 21 27.79 -12.24 -11.10
C THR A 21 26.50 -11.90 -11.85
N ALA A 22 25.94 -12.86 -12.59
CA ALA A 22 24.63 -12.71 -13.24
C ALA A 22 23.49 -12.55 -12.22
N MET A 23 23.52 -13.26 -11.08
CA MET A 23 22.58 -13.05 -9.98
C MET A 23 22.73 -11.66 -9.33
N LYS A 24 23.97 -11.18 -9.11
CA LYS A 24 24.21 -9.81 -8.62
C LYS A 24 23.74 -8.75 -9.62
N PHE A 25 23.92 -8.99 -10.92
CA PHE A 25 23.52 -8.08 -11.99
C PHE A 25 22.00 -8.02 -12.18
N LEU A 26 21.31 -9.17 -12.06
CA LEU A 26 19.84 -9.22 -12.08
C LEU A 26 19.21 -8.62 -10.81
N SER A 27 19.94 -8.58 -9.69
CA SER A 27 19.43 -7.96 -8.46
C SER A 27 19.43 -6.42 -8.45
N LYS A 28 20.03 -5.77 -9.45
CA LYS A 28 20.21 -4.30 -9.44
C LYS A 28 19.17 -3.51 -10.23
N LYS A 29 18.22 -4.16 -10.91
CA LYS A 29 17.18 -3.50 -11.72
C LYS A 29 15.82 -3.46 -11.02
N PHE A 30 15.81 -3.44 -9.68
CA PHE A 30 14.58 -3.34 -8.92
C PHE A 30 14.13 -1.88 -8.84
N PHE A 31 12.86 -1.68 -9.19
CA PHE A 31 12.13 -0.42 -9.11
C PHE A 31 12.19 0.12 -7.68
N THR A 32 12.30 1.45 -7.53
CA THR A 32 12.29 2.13 -6.24
C THR A 32 10.90 2.02 -5.61
N ASP A 33 10.85 1.59 -4.35
CA ASP A 33 9.61 1.24 -3.61
C ASP A 33 8.71 2.45 -3.29
N ASP A 34 9.17 3.68 -3.57
CA ASP A 34 8.45 4.93 -3.29
C ASP A 34 7.76 5.54 -4.54
N GLU A 35 7.68 4.83 -5.69
CA GLU A 35 6.81 5.28 -6.79
C GLU A 35 5.33 5.06 -6.42
N GLU A 36 4.78 6.04 -5.70
CA GLU A 36 3.34 6.29 -5.69
C GLU A 36 2.86 6.36 -7.15
N PHE A 37 1.67 5.84 -7.45
CA PHE A 37 1.15 5.81 -8.82
C PHE A 37 0.82 7.23 -9.31
N ASP A 38 1.86 8.00 -9.62
CA ASP A 38 1.78 9.38 -10.05
C ASP A 38 1.65 9.40 -11.57
N GLY A 39 0.40 9.32 -12.03
CA GLY A 39 0.08 9.50 -13.44
C GLY A 39 -1.17 8.76 -13.92
N GLU A 40 -1.67 9.18 -15.08
CA GLU A 40 -2.59 8.37 -15.86
C GLU A 40 -1.86 7.13 -16.38
N ILE A 41 -2.52 5.98 -16.27
CA ILE A 41 -2.01 4.76 -16.90
C ILE A 41 -2.02 4.99 -18.40
N GLU A 42 -0.84 5.03 -19.01
CA GLU A 42 -0.77 4.91 -20.46
C GLU A 42 -1.24 3.50 -20.81
N TYR A 43 -2.49 3.39 -21.28
CA TYR A 43 -3.02 2.14 -21.82
C TYR A 43 -2.02 1.65 -22.85
N ARG A 44 -1.31 0.54 -22.55
CA ARG A 44 -0.40 -0.09 -23.50
C ARG A 44 -1.28 -0.82 -24.49
N LEU A 45 -1.78 -0.06 -25.46
CA LEU A 45 -2.87 -0.40 -26.38
C LEU A 45 -2.58 -1.73 -27.10
N ALA A 46 -2.89 -2.85 -26.47
CA ALA A 46 -3.07 -4.09 -27.19
C ALA A 46 -4.23 -3.84 -28.17
N LYS A 47 -3.97 -4.06 -29.46
CA LYS A 47 -4.99 -3.90 -30.50
C LYS A 47 -6.12 -4.94 -30.33
N ASN A 48 -5.82 -6.05 -29.66
CA ASN A 48 -6.75 -7.14 -29.41
C ASN A 48 -7.13 -7.18 -27.91
N PRO A 49 -8.43 -7.11 -27.55
CA PRO A 49 -8.88 -7.22 -26.16
C PRO A 49 -8.49 -8.56 -25.50
N ALA A 50 -8.26 -9.62 -26.28
CA ALA A 50 -7.89 -10.94 -25.76
C ALA A 50 -6.40 -11.06 -25.36
N TYR A 51 -5.62 -9.97 -25.45
CA TYR A 51 -4.20 -10.03 -25.09
C TYR A 51 -4.04 -9.92 -23.58
N LEU A 52 -3.56 -11.00 -22.96
CA LEU A 52 -3.18 -11.02 -21.56
C LEU A 52 -1.72 -10.62 -21.42
N PHE A 53 -1.46 -9.61 -20.59
CA PHE A 53 -0.12 -9.31 -20.13
C PHE A 53 0.24 -10.24 -18.98
N GLY A 54 1.53 -10.40 -18.70
CA GLY A 54 2.02 -11.25 -17.63
C GLY A 54 3.25 -10.65 -16.98
N GLN A 55 3.28 -10.64 -15.65
CA GLN A 55 4.41 -10.18 -14.86
C GLN A 55 4.76 -11.22 -13.79
N GLN A 56 6.03 -11.63 -13.79
CA GLN A 56 6.59 -12.41 -12.69
C GLN A 56 6.72 -11.49 -11.47
N ILE A 57 6.17 -11.91 -10.33
CA ILE A 57 6.22 -11.17 -9.07
C ILE A 57 7.33 -11.75 -8.18
N SER A 58 7.19 -13.00 -7.76
CA SER A 58 8.21 -13.73 -7.01
C SER A 58 8.75 -14.93 -7.82
N PHE A 59 9.88 -15.51 -7.41
CA PHE A 59 10.43 -16.73 -8.02
C PHE A 59 9.92 -18.02 -7.36
N ASN A 60 9.05 -17.92 -6.36
CA ASN A 60 8.47 -19.07 -5.70
C ASN A 60 7.36 -19.68 -6.57
N GLU A 61 7.69 -20.71 -7.34
CA GLU A 61 6.72 -21.40 -8.22
C GLU A 61 5.56 -22.07 -7.47
N ARG A 62 5.66 -22.21 -6.14
CA ARG A 62 4.58 -22.73 -5.30
C ARG A 62 3.57 -21.65 -4.89
N ALA A 63 3.93 -20.37 -5.02
CA ALA A 63 3.02 -19.28 -4.73
C ALA A 63 1.91 -19.20 -5.79
N THR A 64 0.74 -18.70 -5.39
CA THR A 64 -0.41 -18.61 -6.27
C THR A 64 -0.16 -17.61 -7.41
N SER A 65 -0.69 -17.92 -8.59
CA SER A 65 -0.71 -17.01 -9.73
C SER A 65 -2.14 -16.49 -9.95
N PHE A 66 -2.30 -15.23 -10.35
CA PHE A 66 -3.62 -14.60 -10.50
C PHE A 66 -3.84 -14.06 -11.91
N LYS A 67 -5.08 -14.12 -12.40
CA LYS A 67 -5.59 -13.27 -13.48
C LYS A 67 -6.34 -12.10 -12.86
N ILE A 68 -6.04 -10.87 -13.26
CA ILE A 68 -6.63 -9.65 -12.71
C ILE A 68 -7.26 -8.83 -13.83
N GLY A 69 -8.47 -8.35 -13.56
CA GLY A 69 -9.27 -7.52 -14.46
C GLY A 69 -10.11 -8.31 -15.45
N THR A 70 -10.88 -7.53 -16.21
CA THR A 70 -11.75 -8.01 -17.28
C THR A 70 -11.43 -7.32 -18.60
N ASP A 71 -11.76 -7.98 -19.69
CA ASP A 71 -11.53 -7.46 -21.02
C ASP A 71 -12.63 -6.44 -21.38
N TRP A 72 -12.25 -5.35 -22.03
CA TRP A 72 -13.21 -4.39 -22.56
C TRP A 72 -13.94 -5.00 -23.76
N THR A 73 -15.21 -4.61 -23.93
CA THR A 73 -16.10 -5.16 -24.96
C THR A 73 -16.41 -4.16 -26.07
N GLU A 74 -16.32 -2.86 -25.76
CA GLU A 74 -16.58 -1.79 -26.72
C GLU A 74 -15.57 -0.66 -26.55
N ARG A 75 -15.16 -0.07 -27.67
CA ARG A 75 -14.35 1.15 -27.69
C ARG A 75 -15.26 2.36 -27.87
N ILE A 76 -15.07 3.36 -27.01
CA ILE A 76 -15.81 4.62 -27.03
C ILE A 76 -14.84 5.79 -27.15
N GLY A 77 -15.30 6.84 -27.83
CA GLY A 77 -14.51 8.03 -28.11
C GLY A 77 -13.22 7.78 -28.91
N ASN A 78 -12.41 8.83 -29.05
CA ASN A 78 -11.12 8.83 -29.73
C ASN A 78 -10.14 9.80 -29.03
N ARG A 79 -8.88 9.82 -29.47
CA ARG A 79 -7.81 10.64 -28.87
C ARG A 79 -8.04 12.16 -28.86
N LYS A 80 -8.98 12.67 -29.66
CA LYS A 80 -9.37 14.09 -29.68
C LYS A 80 -10.53 14.41 -28.74
N ASP A 81 -11.22 13.38 -28.26
CA ASP A 81 -12.36 13.56 -27.38
C ASP A 81 -11.90 13.94 -25.97
N LYS A 82 -12.81 14.62 -25.27
CA LYS A 82 -12.60 15.11 -23.92
C LYS A 82 -13.83 14.77 -23.10
N ALA A 83 -13.62 14.08 -21.99
CA ALA A 83 -14.67 13.69 -21.06
C ALA A 83 -14.53 14.50 -19.79
N GLU A 84 -15.64 15.02 -19.31
CA GLU A 84 -15.73 15.70 -18.03
C GLU A 84 -16.16 14.70 -16.97
N CYS A 85 -15.33 14.50 -15.96
CA CYS A 85 -15.51 13.50 -14.92
C CYS A 85 -15.70 14.17 -13.57
N THR A 86 -16.82 13.89 -12.91
CA THR A 86 -17.08 14.33 -11.54
C THR A 86 -16.84 13.19 -10.58
N ARG A 87 -16.05 13.41 -9.53
CA ARG A 87 -15.81 12.39 -8.50
C ARG A 87 -17.08 12.13 -7.70
N LEU A 88 -17.44 10.86 -7.56
CA LEU A 88 -18.56 10.41 -6.72
C LEU A 88 -18.09 10.12 -5.29
N MET A 89 -19.03 10.17 -4.35
CA MET A 89 -18.77 9.87 -2.94
C MET A 89 -18.41 8.40 -2.74
N ALA A 90 -17.65 8.11 -1.69
CA ALA A 90 -17.16 6.76 -1.43
C ALA A 90 -18.29 5.73 -1.21
N ASP A 91 -19.43 6.15 -0.70
CA ASP A 91 -20.61 5.30 -0.45
C ASP A 91 -21.41 4.99 -1.73
N GLN A 92 -21.08 5.61 -2.85
CA GLN A 92 -21.62 5.31 -4.18
C GLN A 92 -20.82 4.22 -4.91
N TYR A 93 -19.77 3.67 -4.29
CA TYR A 93 -19.07 2.50 -4.80
C TYR A 93 -19.99 1.28 -4.76
N LYS A 94 -20.04 0.53 -5.87
CA LYS A 94 -20.88 -0.67 -6.04
C LYS A 94 -20.01 -1.90 -6.25
N ASP A 95 -20.53 -3.08 -5.96
CA ASP A 95 -19.79 -4.34 -6.10
C ASP A 95 -19.36 -4.62 -7.54
N GLU A 96 -20.13 -4.17 -8.54
CA GLU A 96 -19.77 -4.30 -9.96
C GLU A 96 -18.51 -3.49 -10.32
N PHE A 97 -18.15 -2.49 -9.49
CA PHE A 97 -16.94 -1.69 -9.67
C PHE A 97 -15.69 -2.42 -9.18
N ARG A 98 -15.84 -3.51 -8.42
CA ARG A 98 -14.72 -4.28 -7.90
C ARG A 98 -13.88 -4.88 -9.02
N THR A 99 -12.57 -4.96 -8.80
CA THR A 99 -11.66 -5.72 -9.67
C THR A 99 -12.04 -7.19 -9.62
N VAL A 100 -12.16 -7.81 -10.79
CA VAL A 100 -12.35 -9.25 -10.91
C VAL A 100 -10.99 -9.93 -10.80
N ILE A 101 -10.91 -10.97 -9.96
CA ILE A 101 -9.68 -11.72 -9.72
C ILE A 101 -10.00 -13.19 -9.95
N GLY A 102 -9.12 -13.89 -10.68
CA GLY A 102 -9.18 -15.33 -10.83
C GLY A 102 -7.86 -15.97 -10.41
N GLU A 103 -7.93 -17.07 -9.67
CA GLU A 103 -6.77 -17.91 -9.38
C GLU A 103 -6.42 -18.76 -10.61
N HIS A 104 -5.15 -18.74 -11.02
CA HIS A 104 -4.62 -19.53 -12.13
C HIS A 104 -4.09 -20.87 -11.60
N ILE A 105 -4.78 -21.96 -11.94
CA ILE A 105 -4.43 -23.31 -11.53
C ILE A 105 -3.49 -23.90 -12.58
N SER A 106 -2.18 -23.79 -12.35
CA SER A 106 -1.14 -24.16 -13.32
C SER A 106 -1.25 -25.60 -13.85
N ALA A 107 -1.75 -26.54 -13.04
CA ALA A 107 -1.91 -27.94 -13.46
C ALA A 107 -2.97 -28.15 -14.57
N THR A 108 -3.93 -27.24 -14.67
CA THR A 108 -5.08 -27.37 -15.60
C THR A 108 -5.18 -26.21 -16.59
N ASP A 109 -4.35 -25.18 -16.41
CA ASP A 109 -4.45 -23.89 -17.11
C ASP A 109 -5.86 -23.26 -17.01
N LYS A 110 -6.58 -23.57 -15.93
CA LYS A 110 -7.90 -23.01 -15.65
C LYS A 110 -7.77 -21.79 -14.75
N ILE A 111 -8.69 -20.85 -14.99
CA ILE A 111 -8.84 -19.65 -14.17
C ILE A 111 -10.15 -19.80 -13.41
N VAL A 112 -10.06 -19.83 -12.08
CA VAL A 112 -11.22 -19.92 -11.20
C VAL A 112 -11.42 -18.56 -10.56
N GLU A 113 -12.57 -17.94 -10.79
CA GLU A 113 -12.87 -16.64 -10.19
C GLU A 113 -12.88 -16.74 -8.66
N VAL A 114 -12.15 -15.83 -8.01
CA VAL A 114 -12.11 -15.66 -6.57
C VAL A 114 -13.44 -15.09 -6.11
N LYS A 115 -14.07 -15.77 -5.14
CA LYS A 115 -15.35 -15.30 -4.58
C LYS A 115 -15.15 -14.06 -3.72
N ASN A 116 -16.22 -13.28 -3.56
CA ASN A 116 -16.25 -12.07 -2.73
C ASN A 116 -15.75 -12.30 -1.30
N GLU A 117 -16.18 -13.42 -0.70
CA GLU A 117 -15.81 -13.82 0.66
C GLU A 117 -14.31 -14.15 0.80
N GLU A 118 -13.66 -14.56 -0.29
CA GLU A 118 -12.24 -14.91 -0.33
C GLU A 118 -11.35 -13.75 -0.80
N PHE A 119 -11.94 -12.69 -1.38
CA PHE A 119 -11.18 -11.56 -1.94
C PHE A 119 -10.19 -10.98 -0.94
N TYR A 120 -10.62 -10.74 0.30
CA TYR A 120 -9.79 -10.16 1.36
C TYR A 120 -8.77 -11.11 1.97
N ASN A 121 -8.84 -12.41 1.64
CA ASN A 121 -7.73 -13.31 1.90
C ASN A 121 -6.57 -12.98 0.97
N TYR A 122 -6.87 -12.55 -0.26
CA TYR A 122 -5.93 -12.34 -1.35
C TYR A 122 -5.41 -10.90 -1.46
N PHE A 123 -6.31 -9.93 -1.46
CA PHE A 123 -5.97 -8.52 -1.67
C PHE A 123 -6.77 -7.62 -0.73
N VAL A 124 -6.20 -6.46 -0.40
CA VAL A 124 -6.93 -5.36 0.27
C VAL A 124 -6.98 -4.15 -0.64
N PHE A 125 -8.06 -3.39 -0.58
CA PHE A 125 -8.12 -2.08 -1.22
C PHE A 125 -7.32 -1.05 -0.42
N THR A 126 -6.37 -0.40 -1.06
CA THR A 126 -5.66 0.76 -0.51
C THR A 126 -6.24 2.08 -1.01
N ASN A 127 -6.93 2.07 -2.15
CA ASN A 127 -7.72 3.20 -2.65
C ASN A 127 -8.87 2.72 -3.56
N ARG A 128 -9.98 3.46 -3.57
CA ARG A 128 -11.13 3.27 -4.46
C ARG A 128 -11.67 4.63 -4.88
N GLU A 129 -11.87 4.81 -6.18
CA GLU A 129 -12.47 6.02 -6.72
C GLU A 129 -13.49 5.67 -7.78
N VAL A 130 -14.59 6.41 -7.77
CA VAL A 130 -15.63 6.35 -8.79
C VAL A 130 -15.78 7.74 -9.37
N TRP A 131 -15.72 7.82 -10.68
CA TRP A 131 -15.87 9.05 -11.42
C TRP A 131 -17.02 8.87 -12.41
N GLU A 132 -17.96 9.80 -12.40
CA GLU A 132 -19.02 9.85 -13.41
C GLU A 132 -18.57 10.78 -14.54
N CYS A 133 -18.43 10.23 -15.74
CA CYS A 133 -17.85 10.92 -16.89
C CYS A 133 -18.89 11.16 -17.99
N THR A 134 -18.84 12.34 -18.61
CA THR A 134 -19.66 12.73 -19.77
C THR A 134 -18.78 13.19 -20.92
N ASN A 135 -18.92 12.58 -22.10
CA ASN A 135 -18.21 12.99 -23.31
C ASN A 135 -18.96 14.12 -24.02
N LYS A 136 -18.32 15.30 -24.14
CA LYS A 136 -18.96 16.50 -24.72
C LYS A 136 -18.95 16.54 -26.26
N ASN A 137 -18.00 15.86 -26.89
CA ASN A 137 -17.61 16.16 -28.28
C ASN A 137 -18.20 15.20 -29.32
N THR A 138 -19.00 14.21 -28.93
CA THR A 138 -19.43 13.17 -29.87
C THR A 138 -20.90 12.78 -29.71
N ALA A 139 -21.55 12.55 -30.87
CA ALA A 139 -22.83 11.86 -30.97
C ALA A 139 -22.69 10.33 -30.78
N SER A 140 -21.47 9.82 -30.58
CA SER A 140 -21.23 8.40 -30.31
C SER A 140 -21.76 8.03 -28.94
N HIS A 141 -22.64 7.03 -28.90
CA HIS A 141 -23.13 6.43 -27.67
C HIS A 141 -22.07 5.47 -27.09
N PRO A 142 -21.99 5.29 -25.76
CA PRO A 142 -22.67 6.04 -24.72
C PRO A 142 -22.00 7.39 -24.42
N SER A 143 -22.80 8.44 -24.23
CA SER A 143 -22.31 9.78 -23.85
C SER A 143 -21.89 9.87 -22.39
N ARG A 144 -22.31 8.93 -21.54
CA ARG A 144 -22.01 8.85 -20.11
C ARG A 144 -21.46 7.48 -19.73
N PHE A 145 -20.47 7.44 -18.87
CA PHE A 145 -19.84 6.22 -18.39
C PHE A 145 -19.20 6.45 -17.02
N TYR A 146 -18.96 5.38 -16.27
CA TYR A 146 -18.14 5.45 -15.06
C TYR A 146 -16.68 5.20 -15.39
N ARG A 147 -15.76 5.94 -14.75
CA ARG A 147 -14.34 5.62 -14.63
C ARG A 147 -14.09 5.15 -13.19
N ILE A 148 -13.62 3.93 -13.05
CA ILE A 148 -13.33 3.30 -11.76
C ILE A 148 -11.82 3.19 -11.60
N VAL A 149 -11.31 3.62 -10.45
CA VAL A 149 -9.92 3.42 -10.06
C VAL A 149 -9.88 2.55 -8.81
N ASN A 150 -9.22 1.41 -8.92
CA ASN A 150 -8.99 0.50 -7.80
C ASN A 150 -7.49 0.36 -7.58
N VAL A 151 -7.03 0.55 -6.34
CA VAL A 151 -5.66 0.22 -5.94
C VAL A 151 -5.72 -0.90 -4.91
N LEU A 152 -5.03 -2.00 -5.22
CA LEU A 152 -5.02 -3.23 -4.45
C LEU A 152 -3.60 -3.53 -3.99
N GLN A 153 -3.46 -4.05 -2.78
CA GLN A 153 -2.22 -4.66 -2.33
C GLN A 153 -2.47 -6.13 -1.99
N GLY A 154 -1.58 -7.00 -2.44
CA GLY A 154 -1.63 -8.43 -2.11
C GLY A 154 -1.21 -8.72 -0.67
N ASN A 155 -1.76 -9.80 -0.12
CA ASN A 155 -1.61 -10.14 1.31
C ASN A 155 -0.59 -11.25 1.59
N TYR A 156 -0.19 -12.01 0.58
CA TYR A 156 0.86 -13.04 0.64
C TYR A 156 1.66 -13.03 -0.67
N GLU A 157 2.70 -13.86 -0.70
CA GLU A 157 3.59 -13.99 -1.83
C GLU A 157 2.84 -14.40 -3.10
N VAL A 158 3.07 -13.67 -4.20
CA VAL A 158 2.44 -13.97 -5.49
C VAL A 158 3.53 -14.45 -6.45
N HIS A 159 3.26 -15.54 -7.17
CA HIS A 159 4.20 -16.04 -8.18
C HIS A 159 4.12 -15.17 -9.45
N LYS A 160 2.97 -15.19 -10.14
CA LYS A 160 2.73 -14.47 -11.40
C LYS A 160 1.39 -13.76 -11.40
N ILE A 161 1.32 -12.62 -12.09
CA ILE A 161 0.06 -11.93 -12.37
C ILE A 161 -0.12 -11.82 -13.87
N TYR A 162 -1.24 -12.34 -14.35
CA TYR A 162 -1.79 -12.11 -15.68
C TYR A 162 -2.83 -10.99 -15.59
N TYR A 163 -2.84 -10.07 -16.53
CA TYR A 163 -3.76 -8.93 -16.43
C TYR A 163 -4.19 -8.38 -17.78
N SER A 164 -5.39 -7.81 -17.80
CA SER A 164 -5.98 -7.15 -18.96
C SER A 164 -5.48 -5.70 -19.12
N ASP A 165 -5.87 -5.04 -20.23
CA ASP A 165 -5.55 -3.63 -20.49
C ASP A 165 -6.10 -2.70 -19.38
N GLY A 166 -5.38 -1.62 -19.05
CA GLY A 166 -5.75 -0.70 -17.97
C GLY A 166 -5.28 -1.09 -16.57
N ILE A 167 -4.43 -2.11 -16.45
CA ILE A 167 -3.84 -2.54 -15.18
C ILE A 167 -2.33 -2.27 -15.15
N GLN A 168 -1.88 -1.69 -14.04
CA GLN A 168 -0.48 -1.60 -13.64
C GLN A 168 -0.20 -2.55 -12.49
N VAL A 169 0.94 -3.23 -12.56
CA VAL A 169 1.37 -4.19 -11.55
C VAL A 169 2.78 -3.84 -11.11
N ASN A 170 2.92 -3.45 -9.85
CA ASN A 170 4.20 -3.21 -9.19
C ASN A 170 4.48 -4.36 -8.23
N ARG A 171 5.77 -4.64 -7.99
CA ARG A 171 6.19 -5.57 -6.93
C ARG A 171 6.12 -4.83 -5.60
N PHE A 172 5.80 -5.56 -4.54
CA PHE A 172 5.74 -5.03 -3.19
C PHE A 172 6.31 -6.06 -2.22
N TYR A 173 7.19 -5.63 -1.31
CA TYR A 173 7.79 -6.54 -0.33
C TYR A 173 6.88 -6.72 0.87
N LEU A 174 6.61 -7.98 1.22
CA LEU A 174 5.84 -8.32 2.41
C LEU A 174 6.76 -8.38 3.63
N PRO A 175 6.18 -8.18 4.83
CA PRO A 175 6.91 -8.41 6.06
C PRO A 175 7.44 -9.84 6.15
N VAL A 176 8.71 -9.96 6.58
CA VAL A 176 9.30 -11.26 6.89
C VAL A 176 8.69 -11.75 8.19
N MET A 177 7.70 -12.60 8.07
CA MET A 177 7.15 -13.34 9.19
C MET A 177 8.23 -14.32 9.64
N ASP A 178 8.66 -14.22 10.90
CA ASP A 178 9.70 -15.05 11.52
C ASP A 178 9.21 -16.50 11.68
N SER A 179 8.97 -17.16 10.54
CA SER A 179 8.60 -18.56 10.48
C SER A 179 9.89 -19.34 10.33
N LYS A 180 10.12 -20.26 11.27
CA LYS A 180 11.22 -21.25 11.21
C LYS A 180 11.22 -22.05 9.90
N ASP A 181 10.11 -22.01 9.16
CA ASP A 181 9.86 -22.75 7.93
C ASP A 181 10.25 -21.98 6.66
N TYR A 182 10.52 -20.67 6.73
CA TYR A 182 11.07 -19.92 5.60
C TYR A 182 12.58 -19.75 5.78
N PRO A 183 13.42 -20.44 4.99
CA PRO A 183 14.83 -20.10 4.95
C PRO A 183 14.94 -18.64 4.52
N ILE A 184 15.63 -17.83 5.33
CA ILE A 184 15.79 -16.36 5.27
C ILE A 184 16.30 -15.83 3.90
N LEU A 185 16.51 -16.70 2.91
CA LEU A 185 17.13 -16.34 1.64
C LEU A 185 16.31 -15.37 0.78
N HIS A 186 14.99 -15.28 0.91
CA HIS A 186 14.17 -14.41 0.06
C HIS A 186 13.01 -13.75 0.82
N ASN A 187 12.96 -12.42 0.81
CA ASN A 187 11.81 -11.67 1.30
C ASN A 187 10.59 -12.02 0.44
N PRO A 188 9.43 -12.39 1.03
CA PRO A 188 8.23 -12.67 0.27
C PRO A 188 7.82 -11.42 -0.52
N VAL A 189 7.55 -11.60 -1.82
CA VAL A 189 7.16 -10.51 -2.72
C VAL A 189 5.72 -10.72 -3.15
N THR A 190 4.92 -9.70 -2.96
CA THR A 190 3.54 -9.60 -3.45
C THR A 190 3.43 -8.50 -4.50
N SER A 191 2.22 -8.12 -4.84
CA SER A 191 1.95 -7.08 -5.82
C SER A 191 1.18 -5.90 -5.25
N LEU A 192 1.53 -4.70 -5.71
CA LEU A 192 0.68 -3.53 -5.65
C LEU A 192 0.09 -3.31 -7.05
N ILE A 193 -1.23 -3.35 -7.16
CA ILE A 193 -1.95 -3.32 -8.43
C ILE A 193 -2.80 -2.06 -8.50
N ARG A 194 -2.79 -1.39 -9.65
CA ARG A 194 -3.72 -0.31 -9.96
C ARG A 194 -4.51 -0.65 -11.21
N GLU A 195 -5.82 -0.71 -11.09
CA GLU A 195 -6.76 -0.92 -12.19
C GLU A 195 -7.49 0.39 -12.48
N ILE A 196 -7.53 0.77 -13.76
CA ILE A 196 -8.45 1.77 -14.28
C ILE A 196 -9.35 1.11 -15.31
N LYS A 197 -10.66 1.09 -15.04
CA LYS A 197 -11.67 0.56 -15.97
C LYS A 197 -12.80 1.54 -16.21
N TYR A 198 -13.45 1.40 -17.36
CA TYR A 198 -14.61 2.20 -17.73
C TYR A 198 -15.83 1.31 -17.86
N LEU A 199 -16.99 1.74 -17.36
CA LEU A 199 -18.21 0.95 -17.40
C LEU A 199 -19.35 1.76 -18.02
N ASP A 200 -20.15 1.11 -18.85
CA ASP A 200 -21.38 1.70 -19.39
C ASP A 200 -22.37 1.99 -18.25
N ILE A 201 -22.88 3.21 -18.18
CA ILE A 201 -23.80 3.64 -17.10
C ILE A 201 -25.12 2.86 -17.11
N HIS A 202 -25.53 2.33 -18.28
CA HIS A 202 -26.76 1.57 -18.45
C HIS A 202 -26.56 0.05 -18.32
N ASN A 203 -25.31 -0.42 -18.44
CA ASN A 203 -24.96 -1.83 -18.29
C ASN A 203 -23.59 -1.96 -17.61
N LEU A 204 -23.59 -2.09 -16.28
CA LEU A 204 -22.36 -2.16 -15.47
C LEU A 204 -21.49 -3.39 -15.77
N ASN A 205 -22.03 -4.41 -16.44
CA ASN A 205 -21.26 -5.58 -16.89
C ASN A 205 -20.51 -5.33 -18.21
N LYS A 206 -20.79 -4.21 -18.89
CA LYS A 206 -20.17 -3.85 -20.15
C LYS A 206 -18.99 -2.92 -19.89
N GLN A 207 -17.80 -3.51 -19.88
CA GLN A 207 -16.56 -2.74 -19.79
C GLN A 207 -16.23 -2.07 -21.11
N LEU A 208 -15.88 -0.79 -21.03
CA LEU A 208 -15.58 0.09 -22.15
C LEU A 208 -14.08 0.39 -22.19
N LYS A 209 -13.62 0.82 -23.37
CA LYS A 209 -12.31 1.41 -23.58
C LYS A 209 -12.48 2.85 -24.05
N TYR A 210 -11.97 3.81 -23.27
CA TYR A 210 -11.96 5.21 -23.64
C TYR A 210 -10.55 5.68 -24.01
N GLU A 211 -10.40 6.32 -25.17
CA GLU A 211 -9.09 6.76 -25.71
C GLU A 211 -8.89 8.28 -25.68
N GLY A 212 -9.88 9.03 -25.18
CA GLY A 212 -9.81 10.49 -25.09
C GLY A 212 -9.07 10.99 -23.85
N THR A 213 -9.18 12.29 -23.61
CA THR A 213 -8.62 12.95 -22.41
C THR A 213 -9.71 13.24 -21.38
N PHE A 214 -9.29 13.51 -20.14
CA PHE A 214 -10.19 13.80 -19.02
C PHE A 214 -10.02 15.22 -18.50
N GLU A 215 -11.14 15.82 -18.12
CA GLU A 215 -11.22 16.95 -17.21
C GLU A 215 -11.85 16.49 -15.91
N TYR A 216 -11.13 16.67 -14.81
CA TYR A 216 -11.59 16.25 -13.49
C TYR A 216 -12.22 17.41 -12.73
N TYR A 217 -13.40 17.16 -12.20
CA TYR A 217 -14.14 18.08 -11.35
C TYR A 217 -14.44 17.40 -10.01
N TYR A 218 -14.34 18.18 -8.95
CA TYR A 218 -14.89 17.83 -7.66
C TYR A 218 -16.25 18.52 -7.54
N PRO A 219 -17.27 17.87 -6.98
CA PRO A 219 -18.57 18.51 -6.81
C PRO A 219 -18.41 19.82 -6.03
N ASN A 220 -19.05 20.89 -6.50
CA ASN A 220 -18.99 22.20 -5.88
C ASN A 220 -19.62 22.13 -4.48
N GLY A 221 -18.83 22.32 -3.43
CA GLY A 221 -19.25 22.34 -2.04
C GLY A 221 -18.07 22.26 -1.08
N ASP A 222 -18.30 22.54 0.21
CA ASP A 222 -17.34 22.33 1.30
C ASP A 222 -17.16 20.83 1.58
N PHE A 223 -16.90 20.04 0.54
CA PHE A 223 -16.65 18.61 0.69
C PHE A 223 -15.22 18.42 1.19
N THR A 224 -15.09 17.63 2.25
CA THR A 224 -13.78 17.27 2.76
C THR A 224 -13.24 16.09 1.96
N ASN A 225 -11.91 15.96 1.83
CA ASN A 225 -11.27 14.79 1.20
C ASN A 225 -11.73 13.45 1.84
N GLU A 226 -12.22 13.49 3.09
CA GLU A 226 -12.74 12.33 3.81
C GLU A 226 -14.01 11.74 3.18
N GLU A 227 -14.85 12.56 2.54
CA GLU A 227 -16.11 12.09 1.96
C GLU A 227 -15.87 11.19 0.74
N PHE A 228 -14.82 11.50 -0.02
CA PHE A 228 -14.38 10.71 -1.17
C PHE A 228 -13.47 9.53 -0.82
N SER A 229 -12.95 9.48 0.41
CA SER A 229 -12.13 8.38 0.90
C SER A 229 -13.00 7.18 1.30
N MET A 230 -12.56 5.98 0.95
CA MET A 230 -13.17 4.74 1.47
C MET A 230 -12.90 4.54 2.97
N PHE A 231 -11.91 5.25 3.51
CA PHE A 231 -11.56 5.23 4.93
C PHE A 231 -12.19 6.43 5.64
N LYS A 232 -13.06 6.16 6.60
CA LYS A 232 -13.73 7.16 7.44
C LYS A 232 -13.00 7.28 8.76
N ALA A 233 -12.61 8.49 9.13
CA ALA A 233 -11.92 8.76 10.39
C ALA A 233 -12.75 8.25 11.58
N VAL A 234 -12.09 7.54 12.49
CA VAL A 234 -12.65 7.15 13.79
C VAL A 234 -11.93 7.92 14.88
N HIS A 235 -10.61 7.87 14.84
CA HIS A 235 -9.73 8.65 15.70
C HIS A 235 -8.46 8.96 14.91
N VAL A 236 -8.32 10.19 14.45
CA VAL A 236 -7.18 10.61 13.64
C VAL A 236 -6.47 11.71 14.38
N ASN A 237 -5.15 11.56 14.57
CA ASN A 237 -4.35 12.62 15.16
C ASN A 237 -4.47 13.86 14.27
N GLU A 238 -4.77 15.04 14.84
CA GLU A 238 -5.11 16.28 14.11
C GLU A 238 -4.14 16.63 12.97
N ARG A 239 -2.89 16.16 13.05
CA ARG A 239 -1.85 16.39 12.04
C ARG A 239 -1.89 15.52 10.81
N ASP A 240 -2.48 14.34 10.89
CA ASP A 240 -2.73 13.54 9.68
C ASP A 240 -3.70 14.27 8.73
N ASN A 241 -4.40 15.31 9.22
CA ASN A 241 -5.29 16.15 8.43
C ASN A 241 -4.65 17.46 7.93
N ILE A 242 -3.46 17.84 8.39
CA ILE A 242 -2.83 19.11 7.98
C ILE A 242 -2.16 18.96 6.62
N HIS A 243 -2.87 19.33 5.56
CA HIS A 243 -2.25 19.64 4.27
C HIS A 243 -1.54 20.98 4.43
N LEU A 244 -0.20 20.99 4.48
CA LEU A 244 0.57 22.23 4.55
C LEU A 244 0.26 23.09 3.30
N PRO A 245 -0.36 24.26 3.45
CA PRO A 245 -0.69 25.12 2.32
C PRO A 245 0.59 25.83 1.84
N GLY A 246 1.17 25.34 0.75
CA GLY A 246 2.32 25.99 0.11
C GLY A 246 3.29 24.97 -0.47
N GLY A 247 3.26 24.79 -1.79
CA GLY A 247 4.06 23.83 -2.55
C GLY A 247 5.56 24.14 -2.63
N GLU A 248 6.16 24.70 -1.59
CA GLU A 248 7.61 24.65 -1.44
C GLU A 248 7.94 23.37 -0.68
N SER A 249 8.55 22.41 -1.39
CA SER A 249 9.00 21.13 -0.87
C SER A 249 10.18 21.35 0.10
N CYS A 250 9.94 21.97 1.25
CA CYS A 250 10.85 21.86 2.35
C CYS A 250 10.75 20.41 2.83
N ASN A 251 11.86 19.67 2.70
CA ASN A 251 11.95 18.28 3.20
C ASN A 251 11.70 18.19 4.72
N TYR A 252 11.57 19.31 5.42
CA TYR A 252 11.37 19.40 6.86
C TYR A 252 9.88 19.33 7.21
N GLN A 253 9.45 18.17 7.67
CA GLN A 253 8.18 18.03 8.39
C GLN A 253 8.46 18.13 9.89
N VAL A 254 7.87 19.14 10.53
CA VAL A 254 7.97 19.37 11.98
C VAL A 254 6.92 18.52 12.70
N ASP A 255 7.34 17.46 13.40
CA ASP A 255 6.47 16.68 14.29
C ASP A 255 6.58 17.21 15.73
N ILE A 256 5.46 17.53 16.38
CA ILE A 256 5.37 17.96 17.79
C ILE A 256 4.40 16.97 18.45
N PRO A 257 4.93 15.96 19.17
CA PRO A 257 4.15 14.92 19.83
C PRO A 257 3.44 15.46 21.07
N SER A 258 2.48 16.38 20.90
CA SER A 258 1.74 16.99 22.02
C SER A 258 0.63 16.09 22.59
N TRP A 259 0.36 14.94 21.97
CA TRP A 259 -0.78 14.06 22.27
C TRP A 259 -0.46 12.84 23.16
N LEU A 260 0.78 12.64 23.63
CA LEU A 260 1.17 11.48 24.45
C LEU A 260 0.86 11.66 25.95
N LYS A 261 -0.43 11.59 26.32
CA LYS A 261 -0.85 11.53 27.73
C LYS A 261 -0.74 10.09 28.22
N LYS A 262 0.23 9.87 29.12
CA LYS A 262 0.46 8.58 29.77
C LYS A 262 -0.87 8.02 30.29
N GLU A 263 -1.15 6.76 29.93
CA GLU A 263 -1.92 5.76 30.70
C GLU A 263 -3.29 5.28 30.20
N ASN A 264 -3.88 5.82 29.13
CA ASN A 264 -5.15 5.25 28.65
C ASN A 264 -5.03 4.71 27.24
N SER A 265 -5.21 3.39 27.10
CA SER A 265 -5.62 2.86 25.82
C SER A 265 -6.96 3.49 25.44
N LEU A 266 -7.08 3.87 24.17
CA LEU A 266 -8.32 4.31 23.57
C LEU A 266 -9.02 3.10 22.98
N SER A 267 -10.34 3.12 22.97
CA SER A 267 -11.10 2.06 22.34
C SER A 267 -12.20 2.63 21.47
N SER A 268 -12.35 2.06 20.29
CA SER A 268 -13.32 2.46 19.30
C SER A 268 -14.11 1.26 18.81
N ASP A 269 -15.43 1.40 18.77
CA ASP A 269 -16.32 0.46 18.10
C ASP A 269 -16.24 0.69 16.59
N ILE A 270 -15.93 -0.38 15.86
CA ILE A 270 -15.66 -0.34 14.43
C ILE A 270 -16.88 -0.83 13.65
N GLY A 271 -17.40 -2.00 14.00
CA GLY A 271 -18.51 -2.67 13.32
C GLY A 271 -19.37 -3.48 14.29
N LEU A 272 -20.40 -4.14 13.77
CA LEU A 272 -21.30 -4.98 14.57
C LEU A 272 -20.81 -6.43 14.70
N THR A 273 -19.99 -6.87 13.75
CA THR A 273 -19.47 -8.23 13.61
C THR A 273 -17.94 -8.24 13.70
N GLY A 274 -17.38 -9.44 13.84
CA GLY A 274 -15.92 -9.64 13.88
C GLY A 274 -15.34 -9.61 15.28
N ASP A 275 -14.01 -9.60 15.32
CA ASP A 275 -13.26 -9.75 16.56
C ASP A 275 -12.93 -8.40 17.19
N ALA A 276 -12.62 -8.43 18.49
CA ALA A 276 -12.05 -7.29 19.18
C ALA A 276 -10.53 -7.46 19.24
N LEU A 277 -9.79 -6.41 18.86
CA LEU A 277 -8.33 -6.42 18.79
C LEU A 277 -7.73 -5.34 19.68
N ARG A 278 -6.54 -5.59 20.23
CA ARG A 278 -5.67 -4.56 20.80
C ARG A 278 -4.43 -4.43 19.93
N ILE A 279 -4.06 -3.21 19.58
CA ILE A 279 -2.95 -2.92 18.68
C ILE A 279 -2.00 -1.88 19.27
N GLY A 280 -0.70 -2.14 19.15
CA GLY A 280 0.37 -1.34 19.72
C GLY A 280 0.67 -1.69 21.18
N GLU A 281 1.59 -0.93 21.78
CA GLU A 281 2.02 -1.09 23.16
C GLU A 281 2.16 0.29 23.83
N THR A 282 2.10 0.33 25.16
CA THR A 282 2.47 1.52 25.93
C THR A 282 3.99 1.71 25.91
N TRP A 283 4.44 2.97 25.84
CA TRP A 283 5.84 3.29 26.04
C TRP A 283 6.31 2.91 27.45
N SER A 284 7.55 2.45 27.57
CA SER A 284 8.18 2.07 28.84
C SER A 284 9.07 3.19 29.40
N ASP A 285 9.70 3.97 28.52
CA ASP A 285 10.67 5.00 28.87
C ASP A 285 10.38 6.32 28.10
N GLU A 286 10.91 7.44 28.61
CA GLU A 286 10.92 8.72 27.89
C GLU A 286 12.34 9.02 27.37
N ILE A 287 12.42 9.61 26.19
CA ILE A 287 13.67 10.10 25.61
C ILE A 287 13.52 11.57 25.21
N GLY A 288 14.49 12.38 25.64
CA GLY A 288 14.43 13.84 25.45
C GLY A 288 13.33 14.52 26.26
N SER A 289 13.11 15.79 25.96
CA SER A 289 12.12 16.68 26.55
C SER A 289 11.31 17.38 25.45
N SER A 290 10.29 18.16 25.83
CA SER A 290 9.51 18.96 24.88
C SER A 290 10.30 20.11 24.22
N GLU A 291 11.46 20.46 24.78
CA GLU A 291 12.33 21.52 24.27
C GLU A 291 13.42 20.97 23.33
N ASP A 292 13.63 19.65 23.31
CA ASP A 292 14.65 19.04 22.47
C ASP A 292 14.20 19.02 21.01
N GLU A 293 15.19 19.07 20.11
CA GLU A 293 14.99 18.86 18.67
C GLU A 293 15.76 17.63 18.21
N ALA A 294 15.14 16.80 17.39
CA ALA A 294 15.78 15.64 16.77
C ALA A 294 15.74 15.73 15.25
N THR A 295 16.82 15.30 14.61
CA THR A 295 16.85 15.11 13.15
C THR A 295 16.68 13.64 12.85
N CYS A 296 15.70 13.30 12.00
CA CYS A 296 15.38 11.93 11.61
C CYS A 296 15.62 11.73 10.13
N VAL A 297 16.46 10.77 9.76
CA VAL A 297 16.72 10.41 8.36
C VAL A 297 16.02 9.11 8.03
N LYS A 298 15.21 9.09 6.96
CA LYS A 298 14.53 7.87 6.48
C LYS A 298 15.58 6.82 6.14
N ALA A 299 15.47 5.64 6.73
CA ALA A 299 16.27 4.49 6.35
C ALA A 299 15.94 4.07 4.91
N SER A 300 16.85 3.35 4.26
CA SER A 300 16.61 2.82 2.92
C SER A 300 15.48 1.79 2.94
N SER A 301 14.73 1.63 1.84
CA SER A 301 13.72 0.57 1.72
C SER A 301 14.30 -0.85 1.84
N TYR A 302 15.63 -0.98 1.68
CA TYR A 302 16.38 -2.23 1.82
C TYR A 302 16.99 -2.44 3.22
N ASP A 303 16.66 -1.61 4.20
CA ASP A 303 17.13 -1.79 5.58
C ASP A 303 16.62 -3.11 6.14
N ASP A 304 17.52 -3.98 6.62
CA ASP A 304 17.21 -5.34 7.07
C ASP A 304 16.38 -5.37 8.36
N ARG A 305 16.28 -4.24 9.05
CA ARG A 305 15.43 -4.05 10.22
C ARG A 305 13.97 -3.82 9.82
N LEU A 306 13.69 -3.41 8.58
CA LEU A 306 12.32 -3.23 8.13
C LEU A 306 11.59 -4.57 8.16
N TYR A 307 10.36 -4.49 8.64
CA TYR A 307 9.44 -5.61 8.74
C TYR A 307 9.90 -6.79 9.61
N THR A 308 10.88 -6.59 10.48
CA THR A 308 11.15 -7.56 11.54
C THR A 308 10.06 -7.50 12.60
N SER A 309 9.83 -8.62 13.27
CA SER A 309 8.86 -8.73 14.35
C SER A 309 9.04 -7.69 15.48
N ILE A 310 10.28 -7.27 15.71
CA ILE A 310 10.65 -6.29 16.74
C ILE A 310 10.12 -4.88 16.39
N HIS A 311 10.05 -4.55 15.09
CA HIS A 311 9.60 -3.24 14.61
C HIS A 311 8.15 -3.22 14.12
N LEU A 312 7.48 -4.36 14.10
CA LEU A 312 6.05 -4.41 13.84
C LEU A 312 5.27 -4.16 15.15
N PRO A 313 4.10 -3.51 15.06
CA PRO A 313 3.26 -3.29 16.22
C PRO A 313 2.77 -4.62 16.80
N ASP A 314 2.64 -4.68 18.12
CA ASP A 314 1.95 -5.80 18.76
C ASP A 314 0.46 -5.82 18.36
N CYS A 315 -0.08 -7.00 18.18
CA CYS A 315 -1.49 -7.24 17.91
C CYS A 315 -1.99 -8.41 18.77
N GLN A 316 -3.01 -8.15 19.58
CA GLN A 316 -3.61 -9.11 20.50
C GLN A 316 -5.10 -9.28 20.19
N LEU A 317 -5.59 -10.51 20.26
CA LEU A 317 -6.99 -10.87 20.06
C LEU A 317 -7.72 -11.01 21.42
N TYR A 318 -8.87 -10.36 21.58
CA TYR A 318 -9.78 -10.60 22.71
C TYR A 318 -10.66 -11.82 22.42
N LEU A 319 -10.61 -12.86 23.25
CA LEU A 319 -11.48 -14.03 23.08
C LEU A 319 -12.90 -13.81 23.62
N ASP A 320 -13.07 -12.86 24.55
CA ASP A 320 -14.39 -12.40 25.00
C ASP A 320 -14.34 -10.91 25.42
N GLU A 321 -15.50 -10.25 25.51
CA GLU A 321 -15.61 -8.79 25.78
C GLU A 321 -15.03 -8.35 27.13
N LYS A 322 -14.69 -9.27 28.04
CA LYS A 322 -14.25 -8.96 29.42
C LYS A 322 -12.94 -9.61 29.82
N THR A 323 -12.45 -10.56 29.06
CA THR A 323 -11.27 -11.38 29.36
C THR A 323 -10.31 -11.20 28.21
N LEU A 324 -9.37 -10.26 28.39
CA LEU A 324 -8.06 -10.44 27.80
C LEU A 324 -7.62 -11.86 28.14
N VAL A 325 -7.15 -12.62 27.16
CA VAL A 325 -6.39 -13.84 27.45
C VAL A 325 -5.06 -13.40 28.07
N LYS A 326 -5.10 -12.98 29.33
CA LYS A 326 -3.98 -13.19 30.22
C LYS A 326 -4.05 -14.67 30.56
N ASN A 327 -3.37 -15.46 29.73
CA ASN A 327 -3.14 -16.86 30.06
C ASN A 327 -2.55 -16.86 31.48
N LYS A 328 -3.29 -17.42 32.45
CA LYS A 328 -2.91 -17.34 33.89
C LYS A 328 -1.61 -18.09 34.20
N ASN A 329 -1.09 -18.82 33.23
CA ASN A 329 0.29 -19.27 33.21
C ASN A 329 1.07 -18.23 32.41
N ASN A 330 2.02 -17.53 33.05
CA ASN A 330 2.96 -16.56 32.47
C ASN A 330 3.76 -17.05 31.23
N ASP A 331 3.42 -18.20 30.66
CA ASP A 331 3.80 -18.58 29.32
C ASP A 331 2.91 -17.80 28.34
N PHE A 332 3.25 -16.52 28.15
CA PHE A 332 2.97 -15.86 26.88
C PHE A 332 3.60 -16.74 25.81
N LYS A 333 2.83 -17.68 25.24
CA LYS A 333 3.18 -18.16 23.91
C LYS A 333 2.98 -16.96 23.00
N GLU A 334 4.11 -16.32 22.77
CA GLU A 334 4.43 -15.21 21.90
C GLU A 334 3.88 -15.45 20.48
N TYR A 335 2.56 -15.35 20.33
CA TYR A 335 1.84 -15.50 19.06
C TYR A 335 1.45 -14.13 18.48
N HIS A 336 2.30 -13.11 18.70
CA HIS A 336 2.02 -11.74 18.29
C HIS A 336 2.04 -11.57 16.76
N ILE A 337 2.99 -12.23 16.08
CA ILE A 337 3.15 -12.13 14.61
C ILE A 337 2.02 -12.83 13.84
N PRO A 338 1.62 -14.07 14.18
CA PRO A 338 0.54 -14.75 13.46
C PRO A 338 -0.79 -13.96 13.44
N ILE A 339 -1.16 -13.33 14.56
CA ILE A 339 -2.39 -12.55 14.64
C ILE A 339 -2.30 -11.32 13.74
N LEU A 340 -1.19 -10.57 13.79
CA LEU A 340 -1.01 -9.41 12.91
C LEU A 340 -1.13 -9.83 11.43
N ALA A 341 -0.45 -10.90 11.04
CA ALA A 341 -0.48 -11.44 9.67
C ALA A 341 -1.87 -11.88 9.23
N GLU A 342 -2.63 -12.48 10.14
CA GLU A 342 -3.96 -13.01 9.88
C GLU A 342 -4.99 -11.90 9.68
N TYR A 343 -4.90 -10.83 10.48
CA TYR A 343 -5.89 -9.76 10.49
C TYR A 343 -5.51 -8.57 9.61
N PHE A 344 -4.23 -8.36 9.31
CA PHE A 344 -3.77 -7.14 8.65
C PHE A 344 -2.83 -7.40 7.49
N THR A 345 -2.90 -6.49 6.53
CA THR A 345 -1.89 -6.30 5.50
C THR A 345 -1.09 -5.07 5.87
N VAL A 346 0.23 -5.22 6.00
CA VAL A 346 1.14 -4.08 6.19
C VAL A 346 1.30 -3.37 4.86
N THR A 347 0.68 -2.20 4.71
CA THR A 347 0.70 -1.43 3.45
C THR A 347 1.80 -0.40 3.39
N LYS A 348 2.38 -0.07 4.54
CA LYS A 348 3.52 0.82 4.64
C LYS A 348 4.34 0.50 5.89
N HIS A 349 5.65 0.51 5.77
CA HIS A 349 6.56 0.42 6.91
C HIS A 349 7.78 1.31 6.65
N GLU A 350 7.95 2.34 7.46
CA GLU A 350 9.10 3.23 7.40
C GLU A 350 9.88 3.16 8.69
N LEU A 351 11.20 3.14 8.56
CA LEU A 351 12.13 3.27 9.66
C LEU A 351 12.92 4.56 9.49
N TRP A 352 13.08 5.31 10.57
CA TRP A 352 13.75 6.59 10.60
C TRP A 352 14.81 6.57 11.70
N ASN A 353 16.05 6.86 11.36
CA ASN A 353 17.14 6.98 12.32
C ASN A 353 17.17 8.41 12.84
N CYS A 354 16.89 8.61 14.13
CA CYS A 354 16.74 9.91 14.77
C CYS A 354 17.87 10.19 15.76
N GLU A 355 18.36 11.43 15.78
CA GLU A 355 19.39 11.92 16.69
C GLU A 355 18.94 13.23 17.36
N ILE A 356 18.93 13.25 18.70
CA ILE A 356 18.63 14.44 19.51
C ILE A 356 19.89 15.30 19.66
N LYS A 357 19.81 16.58 19.30
CA LYS A 357 20.89 17.55 19.51
C LYS A 357 20.62 18.41 20.75
N PRO A 358 21.66 18.77 21.55
CA PRO A 358 23.09 18.47 21.40
C PRO A 358 23.55 17.17 22.09
N ASN A 359 22.62 16.41 22.69
CA ASN A 359 22.96 15.28 23.56
C ASN A 359 23.44 14.02 22.82
N ASN A 360 23.38 14.00 21.48
CA ASN A 360 23.71 12.87 20.60
C ASN A 360 23.06 11.56 21.04
N LYS A 361 21.83 11.64 21.56
CA LYS A 361 21.03 10.46 21.89
C LYS A 361 20.32 9.99 20.61
N ASN A 362 20.51 8.73 20.28
CA ASN A 362 19.91 8.12 19.11
C ASN A 362 18.66 7.31 19.48
N PHE A 363 17.69 7.31 18.58
CA PHE A 363 16.49 6.49 18.66
C PHE A 363 15.95 6.21 17.27
N LEU A 364 15.00 5.29 17.18
CA LEU A 364 14.31 4.95 15.95
C LEU A 364 12.90 5.52 16.01
N ARG A 365 12.42 6.09 14.91
CA ARG A 365 11.00 6.36 14.67
C ARG A 365 10.50 5.37 13.63
N ILE A 366 9.39 4.71 13.95
CA ILE A 366 8.80 3.67 13.11
C ILE A 366 7.39 4.12 12.74
N VAL A 367 7.07 4.06 11.46
CA VAL A 367 5.73 4.32 10.94
C VAL A 367 5.22 3.06 10.27
N THR A 368 4.09 2.54 10.75
CA THR A 368 3.45 1.36 10.16
C THR A 368 2.02 1.71 9.76
N GLU A 369 1.65 1.41 8.51
CA GLU A 369 0.25 1.41 8.08
C GLU A 369 -0.24 -0.02 7.87
N LEU A 370 -1.41 -0.30 8.43
CA LEU A 370 -2.09 -1.58 8.40
C LEU A 370 -3.48 -1.40 7.79
N ILE A 371 -3.90 -2.33 6.94
CA ILE A 371 -5.29 -2.42 6.48
C ILE A 371 -5.83 -3.80 6.85
N GLY A 372 -7.00 -3.83 7.48
CA GLY A 372 -7.63 -5.06 7.94
C GLY A 372 -7.99 -6.01 6.79
N ARG A 373 -8.05 -7.29 7.09
CA ARG A 373 -8.40 -8.37 6.16
C ARG A 373 -9.66 -9.11 6.58
N LYS A 374 -10.14 -8.83 7.80
CA LYS A 374 -11.29 -9.46 8.42
C LYS A 374 -12.20 -8.40 9.05
N PRO A 375 -13.49 -8.70 9.23
CA PRO A 375 -14.37 -7.87 10.03
C PRO A 375 -13.80 -7.67 11.43
N ILE A 376 -13.82 -6.43 11.91
CA ILE A 376 -13.35 -6.05 13.25
C ILE A 376 -14.50 -5.33 13.94
N LYS A 377 -14.90 -5.85 15.10
CA LYS A 377 -15.97 -5.27 15.90
C LYS A 377 -15.46 -4.06 16.67
N LYS A 378 -14.28 -4.19 17.27
CA LYS A 378 -13.72 -3.20 18.20
C LYS A 378 -12.21 -3.20 18.13
N VAL A 379 -11.61 -2.01 18.26
CA VAL A 379 -10.16 -1.88 18.36
C VAL A 379 -9.81 -1.09 19.62
N GLU A 380 -8.87 -1.62 20.39
CA GLU A 380 -8.16 -0.92 21.46
C GLU A 380 -6.75 -0.56 20.96
N TYR A 381 -6.32 0.67 21.18
CA TYR A 381 -5.05 1.16 20.69
C TYR A 381 -4.47 2.20 21.63
N TYR A 382 -3.20 2.53 21.43
CA TYR A 382 -2.46 3.46 22.27
C TYR A 382 -2.13 4.75 21.51
N ASP A 383 -1.54 5.70 22.22
CA ASP A 383 -1.06 6.97 21.67
C ASP A 383 -0.18 6.78 20.44
N GLY A 384 -0.22 7.75 19.53
CA GLY A 384 0.49 7.66 18.24
C GLY A 384 -0.21 6.78 17.20
N THR A 385 -1.43 6.32 17.49
CA THR A 385 -2.25 5.54 16.57
C THR A 385 -3.41 6.37 15.99
N SER A 386 -3.47 6.42 14.66
CA SER A 386 -4.63 6.93 13.92
C SER A 386 -5.41 5.75 13.34
N VAL A 387 -6.72 5.80 13.48
CA VAL A 387 -7.67 4.75 13.12
C VAL A 387 -8.74 5.32 12.20
N TRP A 388 -8.93 4.65 11.07
CA TRP A 388 -10.05 4.83 10.17
C TRP A 388 -10.80 3.51 10.04
N LYS A 389 -12.10 3.56 9.77
CA LYS A 389 -12.91 2.40 9.43
C LYS A 389 -13.32 2.40 7.97
N TYR A 390 -13.55 1.24 7.39
CA TYR A 390 -14.07 1.09 6.03
C TYR A 390 -14.94 -0.15 5.89
N SER A 391 -15.77 -0.17 4.85
CA SER A 391 -16.64 -1.29 4.49
C SER A 391 -15.90 -2.27 3.57
N MET A 392 -15.96 -3.56 3.89
CA MET A 392 -15.30 -4.62 3.13
C MET A 392 -16.16 -5.09 1.95
N ASN A 393 -17.17 -5.93 2.21
CA ASN A 393 -18.07 -6.50 1.20
C ASN A 393 -19.47 -5.90 1.29
N ASP A 394 -20.02 -5.83 2.50
CA ASP A 394 -21.31 -5.23 2.80
C ASP A 394 -21.17 -4.08 3.79
N LYS A 395 -22.18 -3.20 3.88
CA LYS A 395 -22.23 -2.11 4.89
C LYS A 395 -22.13 -2.64 6.35
N HIS A 396 -22.32 -3.94 6.55
CA HIS A 396 -22.29 -4.59 7.86
C HIS A 396 -20.89 -5.05 8.28
N ASP A 397 -20.06 -5.48 7.32
CA ASP A 397 -18.70 -5.95 7.60
C ASP A 397 -17.73 -4.77 7.48
N GLN A 398 -17.36 -4.24 8.65
CA GLN A 398 -16.44 -3.14 8.78
C GLN A 398 -15.09 -3.64 9.28
N SER A 399 -14.04 -3.01 8.79
CA SER A 399 -12.67 -3.23 9.25
C SER A 399 -11.96 -1.90 9.38
N VAL A 400 -10.67 -1.91 9.70
CA VAL A 400 -9.90 -0.71 10.00
C VAL A 400 -8.68 -0.54 9.12
N LYS A 401 -8.40 0.72 8.78
CA LYS A 401 -7.05 1.17 8.43
C LYS A 401 -6.46 1.77 9.69
N ILE A 402 -5.21 1.42 9.99
CA ILE A 402 -4.50 1.91 11.16
C ILE A 402 -3.15 2.46 10.72
N LYS A 403 -2.76 3.62 11.23
CA LYS A 403 -1.41 4.18 11.11
C LYS A 403 -0.84 4.33 12.51
N ILE A 404 0.33 3.76 12.76
CA ILE A 404 0.99 3.79 14.07
C ILE A 404 2.33 4.46 13.89
N ILE A 405 2.61 5.43 14.76
CA ILE A 405 3.91 6.07 14.90
C ILE A 405 4.40 5.75 16.31
N HIS A 406 5.51 5.03 16.42
CA HIS A 406 6.14 4.76 17.70
C HIS A 406 7.66 4.95 17.63
N TYR A 407 8.26 5.07 18.81
CA TYR A 407 9.71 5.26 18.95
C TYR A 407 10.32 4.08 19.68
N CYS A 408 11.52 3.68 19.27
CA CYS A 408 12.26 2.59 19.91
C CYS A 408 13.68 3.00 20.20
N SER A 409 14.27 2.38 21.22
CA SER A 409 15.70 2.49 21.48
C SER A 409 16.52 1.90 20.33
N SER A 410 17.70 2.46 20.07
CA SER A 410 18.58 1.97 19.00
C SER A 410 19.39 0.72 19.38
N ASP A 411 19.36 0.31 20.65
CA ASP A 411 20.21 -0.74 21.25
C ASP A 411 19.66 -2.17 21.11
N HIS A 412 18.80 -2.42 20.11
CA HIS A 412 18.12 -3.70 19.82
C HIS A 412 17.16 -4.21 20.91
N ASP A 413 17.17 -3.65 22.11
CA ASP A 413 16.16 -3.92 23.12
C ASP A 413 14.84 -3.24 22.70
N LYS A 414 13.77 -4.02 22.57
CA LYS A 414 12.42 -3.55 22.21
C LYS A 414 11.82 -2.71 23.35
N ARG A 415 12.37 -1.52 23.58
CA ARG A 415 11.88 -0.53 24.54
C ARG A 415 11.18 0.57 23.78
N TYR A 416 9.86 0.60 23.90
CA TYR A 416 9.03 1.66 23.33
C TYR A 416 9.28 2.96 24.09
N LEU A 417 9.70 3.98 23.36
CA LEU A 417 10.05 5.29 23.88
C LEU A 417 8.92 6.29 23.64
N LYS A 418 8.83 7.27 24.52
CA LYS A 418 8.11 8.52 24.28
C LYS A 418 9.10 9.63 24.00
N TYR A 419 8.96 10.27 22.84
CA TYR A 419 9.66 11.51 22.49
C TYR A 419 8.63 12.63 22.39
N SER A 420 8.89 13.77 23.04
CA SER A 420 7.95 14.91 23.10
C SER A 420 8.47 16.18 22.43
N GLY A 421 9.70 16.16 21.90
CA GLY A 421 10.35 17.29 21.27
C GLY A 421 9.96 17.46 19.79
N VAL A 422 10.69 18.32 19.07
CA VAL A 422 10.46 18.60 17.65
C VAL A 422 11.25 17.64 16.77
N LEU A 423 10.60 16.98 15.81
CA LEU A 423 11.28 16.18 14.79
C LEU A 423 11.49 16.97 13.51
N HIS A 424 12.69 16.89 12.95
CA HIS A 424 13.05 17.31 11.59
C HIS A 424 13.23 16.08 10.74
N LEU A 425 12.19 15.70 9.97
CA LEU A 425 12.27 14.56 9.06
C LEU A 425 13.08 14.91 7.82
N ILE A 426 13.91 14.00 7.32
CA ILE A 426 14.69 14.13 6.09
C ILE A 426 14.49 12.84 5.29
N SER A 427 13.69 12.92 4.23
CA SER A 427 13.61 11.86 3.22
C SER A 427 14.79 11.98 2.28
N ASN A 428 15.63 10.96 2.21
CA ASN A 428 16.58 10.86 1.12
C ASN A 428 15.76 10.72 -0.16
N LYS A 429 15.80 11.70 -1.05
CA LYS A 429 15.35 11.47 -2.43
C LYS A 429 16.24 10.35 -2.92
N GLU A 430 15.69 9.14 -3.07
CA GLU A 430 16.43 8.01 -3.64
C GLU A 430 16.86 8.46 -5.04
N GLY A 431 18.08 8.96 -5.13
CA GLY A 431 18.57 9.64 -6.31
C GLY A 431 18.69 8.61 -7.41
N GLY A 432 17.83 8.73 -8.43
CA GLY A 432 17.92 8.02 -9.70
C GLY A 432 19.16 8.37 -10.54
N GLN A 433 20.33 8.54 -9.91
CA GLN A 433 21.61 8.71 -10.57
C GLN A 433 22.58 7.64 -10.05
N GLY A 434 22.38 6.41 -10.52
CA GLY A 434 23.51 5.50 -10.65
C GLY A 434 24.49 6.05 -11.69
N PRO A 435 25.78 6.26 -11.37
CA PRO A 435 26.76 6.64 -12.36
C PRO A 435 27.01 5.43 -13.29
N ASN A 436 26.69 5.60 -14.58
CA ASN A 436 26.95 4.68 -15.70
C ASN A 436 25.88 3.59 -16.00
N ASP A 437 24.64 3.98 -16.31
CA ASP A 437 23.73 3.11 -17.09
C ASP A 437 23.47 3.70 -18.50
N PRO A 438 24.16 3.19 -19.55
CA PRO A 438 24.05 3.69 -20.92
C PRO A 438 22.72 3.36 -21.63
N ASP A 439 21.81 2.59 -21.02
CA ASP A 439 20.52 2.20 -21.64
C ASP A 439 19.29 2.95 -21.07
N SER A 440 19.49 4.02 -20.30
CA SER A 440 18.40 4.81 -19.69
C SER A 440 17.77 5.90 -20.59
N ASN A 441 18.11 5.95 -21.89
CA ASN A 441 17.56 6.95 -22.83
C ASN A 441 16.14 6.65 -23.35
N ALA A 442 15.22 6.22 -22.48
CA ALA A 442 13.79 6.28 -22.74
C ALA A 442 13.21 7.44 -21.91
N GLU A 443 13.20 8.63 -22.50
CA GLU A 443 12.63 9.84 -21.92
C GLU A 443 11.10 9.71 -21.87
N PHE A 444 10.54 9.19 -20.78
CA PHE A 444 9.09 9.17 -20.54
C PHE A 444 8.62 10.58 -20.18
N LYS A 445 7.98 11.28 -21.13
CA LYS A 445 7.37 12.60 -20.90
C LYS A 445 6.01 12.43 -20.22
N VAL A 446 5.99 12.46 -18.89
CA VAL A 446 4.76 12.62 -18.10
C VAL A 446 4.28 14.07 -18.24
N LYS A 447 3.10 14.28 -18.86
CA LYS A 447 2.43 15.59 -18.88
C LYS A 447 1.54 15.70 -17.65
N TYR A 448 1.94 16.53 -16.69
CA TYR A 448 1.07 16.95 -15.60
C TYR A 448 0.01 17.93 -16.11
N ASN A 449 -1.27 17.59 -15.96
CA ASN A 449 -2.35 18.57 -16.10
C ASN A 449 -2.55 19.27 -14.75
N LYS A 450 -2.22 20.56 -14.71
CA LYS A 450 -2.41 21.41 -13.54
C LYS A 450 -3.91 21.52 -13.23
N TYR A 451 -4.33 21.09 -12.04
CA TYR A 451 -5.71 21.21 -11.55
C TYR A 451 -6.16 22.68 -11.60
N LYS A 452 -7.24 22.96 -12.33
CA LYS A 452 -7.90 24.27 -12.29
C LYS A 452 -9.03 24.20 -11.27
N ASN A 453 -8.83 24.79 -10.10
CA ASN A 453 -9.94 25.20 -9.24
C ASN A 453 -10.61 26.39 -9.91
N SER A 454 -11.61 26.17 -10.77
CA SER A 454 -12.46 27.26 -11.25
C SER A 454 -13.48 27.58 -10.16
N ILE A 455 -13.12 28.52 -9.29
CA ILE A 455 -14.10 29.25 -8.48
C ILE A 455 -14.92 30.06 -9.49
N HIS A 456 -16.13 29.59 -9.81
CA HIS A 456 -17.08 30.38 -10.56
C HIS A 456 -17.66 31.41 -9.59
N ASP A 457 -17.27 32.68 -9.77
CA ASP A 457 -17.86 33.81 -9.08
C ASP A 457 -19.31 33.97 -9.59
N PRO A 458 -20.34 33.78 -8.75
CA PRO A 458 -21.72 33.86 -9.19
C PRO A 458 -22.20 35.31 -9.09
N GLU A 459 -21.65 36.22 -9.90
CA GLU A 459 -22.19 37.58 -10.06
C GLU A 459 -21.66 38.24 -11.34
N GLN A 460 -22.41 38.11 -12.44
CA GLN A 460 -22.65 39.16 -13.46
C GLN A 460 -23.72 38.76 -14.47
#